data_AF-A0A3A0ACQ2-F1
#
_entry.id   AF-A0A3A0ACQ2-F1
#
_cell.length_a   1.000
_cell.length_b   1.000
_cell.length_c   1.000
_cell.angle_alpha   90.00
_cell.angle_beta   90.00
_cell.angle_gamma   90.00
#
_symmetry.space_group_name_H-M   'P 1'
#
loop_
_entity.id
_entity.type
_entity.pdbx_description
1 polymer ?
#
loop_
_entity_poly.entity_id
_entity_poly.type
_entity_poly.pdbx_seq_one_letter_code
_entity_poly.pdbx_strand_id
1 'polypeptide(L)'
;MLCLLNLATMQGATTMQPHHAILVASMACTRNRLDFSSTRRLSRSSSQPSILFSLALALALILGFGQAAQAQSPQSPSPQSFRIPKVTIDDVERDGEPPAALAAAPRKIIVDTDPGVDDAAALIWLLSQQRYPLTPLGIVAVAGNTSVDNATTNALMVLSWLRRTEIPVIPGAAAPLSPVPLSSTGKLIHGPDGLWYLGWANQQELPAPDPRTAETFYCQTLQGQEAEVLVLTLGPLTNLAKAMSAADCGVEWSQVQIVSLGGAKFGGNQTPVTEFNMWQDPDAAAVVLGKGAQVTLVTLDGFGQFTIGPAMLKVLKNTGMPAMRALLPALETYASVLSSEGGEAALPDPAAAMAALDARLALGRPGLVKILGSDVPEYGRGQTVIALDLVEWPTLAATDARLSQIADTVFADPLNPDFGYLAGAIGAILMENPPNATVVADILAQQMRRVFLQGVTAPPGGANAPAGTNTPAPELGDAGSAPVGAPDGDPGTSAQGGSPEYKLYLPGVQVGPGGR
;
A
#
# COMPACT_ATOMS: atom_id res chain seq x y z
N MET A 1 -9.24 26.88 -2.15
CA MET A 1 -8.33 26.53 -3.27
C MET A 1 -8.68 27.26 -4.57
N LEU A 2 -9.93 27.19 -5.06
CA LEU A 2 -10.37 27.90 -6.30
C LEU A 2 -10.25 29.45 -6.26
N CYS A 3 -10.27 30.09 -5.08
CA CYS A 3 -10.07 31.55 -4.98
C CYS A 3 -8.60 32.01 -5.12
N LEU A 4 -7.62 31.13 -4.85
CA LEU A 4 -6.19 31.49 -4.93
C LEU A 4 -5.64 31.36 -6.37
N LEU A 5 -6.26 30.53 -7.21
CA LEU A 5 -5.90 30.39 -8.63
C LEU A 5 -6.25 31.62 -9.48
N ASN A 6 -7.22 32.44 -9.08
CA ASN A 6 -7.59 33.66 -9.81
C ASN A 6 -6.67 34.87 -9.54
N LEU A 7 -5.81 34.83 -8.51
CA LEU A 7 -4.82 35.88 -8.28
C LEU A 7 -3.58 35.75 -9.16
N ALA A 8 -3.28 34.54 -9.65
CA ALA A 8 -2.13 34.28 -10.51
C ALA A 8 -2.34 34.63 -11.99
N THR A 9 -3.59 34.81 -12.43
CA THR A 9 -3.94 35.15 -13.82
C THR A 9 -4.07 36.66 -14.09
N MET A 10 -3.98 37.51 -13.06
CA MET A 10 -3.97 38.97 -13.19
C MET A 10 -2.55 39.54 -13.14
N GLN A 11 -1.65 39.03 -13.99
CA GLN A 11 -0.39 39.72 -14.29
C GLN A 11 -0.67 40.89 -15.24
N GLY A 12 -0.98 42.04 -14.64
CA GLY A 12 -1.24 43.26 -15.41
C GLY A 12 -1.57 44.48 -14.57
N ALA A 13 -0.92 44.67 -13.42
CA ALA A 13 -0.98 45.94 -12.70
C ALA A 13 0.26 46.09 -11.80
N THR A 14 1.31 46.69 -12.37
CA THR A 14 2.34 47.34 -11.56
C THR A 14 1.68 48.43 -10.71
N THR A 15 2.01 48.47 -9.42
CA THR A 15 1.52 49.39 -8.36
C THR A 15 0.18 49.03 -7.71
N MET A 16 0.21 48.07 -6.78
CA MET A 16 -0.78 48.01 -5.69
C MET A 16 -0.05 47.84 -4.35
N GLN A 17 -0.32 48.72 -3.39
CA GLN A 17 0.28 48.66 -2.06
C GLN A 17 -0.34 47.52 -1.22
N PRO A 18 0.44 46.86 -0.34
CA PRO A 18 0.08 45.60 0.34
C PRO A 18 -1.24 45.66 1.13
N HIS A 19 -1.63 46.82 1.64
CA HIS A 19 -2.88 47.06 2.36
C HIS A 19 -4.15 46.85 1.50
N HIS A 20 -4.06 47.05 0.19
CA HIS A 20 -5.22 46.92 -0.72
C HIS A 20 -5.49 45.47 -1.14
N ALA A 21 -4.46 44.62 -1.20
CA ALA A 21 -4.62 43.19 -1.50
C ALA A 21 -5.42 42.46 -0.39
N ILE A 22 -5.24 42.89 0.86
CA ILE A 22 -5.94 42.36 2.04
C ILE A 22 -7.44 42.69 1.98
N LEU A 23 -7.80 43.91 1.56
CA LEU A 23 -9.20 44.34 1.46
C LEU A 23 -9.95 43.62 0.32
N VAL A 24 -9.28 43.41 -0.82
CA VAL A 24 -9.86 42.74 -2.00
C VAL A 24 -10.09 41.24 -1.75
N ALA A 25 -9.16 40.56 -1.07
CA ALA A 25 -9.34 39.17 -0.66
C ALA A 25 -10.49 38.99 0.34
N SER A 26 -10.66 39.95 1.26
CA SER A 26 -11.72 39.90 2.28
C SER A 26 -13.11 40.23 1.72
N MET A 27 -13.20 41.08 0.68
CA MET A 27 -14.46 41.41 -0.01
C MET A 27 -14.91 40.33 -1.02
N ALA A 28 -13.98 39.59 -1.64
CA ALA A 28 -14.31 38.51 -2.55
C ALA A 28 -14.97 37.30 -1.84
N CYS A 29 -14.62 37.05 -0.57
CA CYS A 29 -15.22 35.99 0.23
C CYS A 29 -16.66 36.28 0.70
N THR A 30 -17.12 37.54 0.67
CA THR A 30 -18.46 37.93 1.17
C THR A 30 -19.54 38.01 0.08
N ARG A 31 -19.17 37.91 -1.22
CA ARG A 31 -20.13 38.14 -2.33
C ARG A 31 -20.67 36.89 -3.05
N ASN A 32 -20.13 35.69 -2.80
CA ASN A 32 -20.69 34.46 -3.36
C ASN A 32 -21.66 33.80 -2.36
N ARG A 33 -22.94 34.20 -2.43
CA ARG A 33 -24.05 33.38 -1.91
C ARG A 33 -24.14 32.11 -2.76
N LEU A 34 -23.55 31.02 -2.28
CA LEU A 34 -23.89 29.68 -2.74
C LEU A 34 -24.88 29.08 -1.73
N ASP A 35 -26.00 28.64 -2.27
CA ASP A 35 -27.17 28.11 -1.59
C ASP A 35 -26.82 26.84 -0.80
N PHE A 36 -27.01 26.88 0.53
CA PHE A 36 -26.82 25.75 1.44
C PHE A 36 -28.19 25.28 1.92
N SER A 37 -28.78 24.33 1.21
CA SER A 37 -29.98 23.60 1.64
C SER A 37 -29.71 22.09 1.71
N SER A 38 -28.72 21.67 2.50
CA SER A 38 -28.72 20.39 3.24
C SER A 38 -27.35 20.12 3.87
N THR A 39 -27.20 20.47 5.15
CA THR A 39 -26.43 19.68 6.15
C THR A 39 -26.56 20.39 7.49
N ARG A 40 -27.41 19.85 8.37
CA ARG A 40 -27.43 20.22 9.79
C ARG A 40 -26.25 19.52 10.49
N ARG A 41 -25.70 20.25 11.47
CA ARG A 41 -24.70 19.88 12.48
C ARG A 41 -23.24 20.06 12.10
N LEU A 42 -22.79 21.31 12.19
CA LEU A 42 -21.53 21.64 12.86
C LEU A 42 -21.82 22.79 13.82
N SER A 43 -22.09 22.46 15.08
CA SER A 43 -22.19 23.46 16.14
C SER A 43 -20.85 23.60 16.85
N ARG A 44 -20.29 24.81 16.74
CA ARG A 44 -19.53 25.56 17.74
C ARG A 44 -18.17 25.02 18.22
N SER A 45 -17.18 25.83 17.87
CA SER A 45 -16.14 26.38 18.75
C SER A 45 -15.00 25.46 19.19
N SER A 46 -13.89 25.53 18.45
CA SER A 46 -12.57 25.64 19.07
C SER A 46 -11.72 26.63 18.26
N SER A 47 -11.08 27.53 18.98
CA SER A 47 -10.03 28.45 18.51
C SER A 47 -8.96 27.69 17.72
N GLN A 48 -8.75 28.05 16.45
CA GLN A 48 -7.74 27.41 15.59
C GLN A 48 -6.57 28.37 15.30
N PRO A 49 -5.57 28.48 16.21
CA PRO A 49 -4.28 29.09 15.89
C PRO A 49 -3.53 28.31 14.79
N SER A 50 -3.83 27.03 14.60
CA SER A 50 -3.22 26.16 13.57
C SER A 50 -3.48 26.64 12.13
N ILE A 51 -4.70 27.09 11.80
CA ILE A 51 -5.02 27.59 10.45
C ILE A 51 -4.26 28.89 10.14
N LEU A 52 -4.15 29.79 11.12
CA LEU A 52 -3.44 31.06 10.96
C LEU A 52 -1.94 30.86 10.81
N PHE A 53 -1.35 29.92 11.56
CA PHE A 53 0.06 29.54 11.40
C PHE A 53 0.33 28.93 10.02
N SER A 54 -0.51 28.00 9.55
CA SER A 54 -0.35 27.38 8.23
C SER A 54 -0.48 28.40 7.08
N LEU A 55 -1.39 29.37 7.20
CA LEU A 55 -1.52 30.47 6.24
C LEU A 55 -0.32 31.42 6.27
N ALA A 56 0.17 31.78 7.46
CA ALA A 56 1.33 32.64 7.62
C ALA A 56 2.62 31.98 7.12
N LEU A 57 2.81 30.67 7.39
CA LEU A 57 3.94 29.89 6.90
C LEU A 57 3.91 29.75 5.38
N ALA A 58 2.74 29.44 4.79
CA ALA A 58 2.58 29.40 3.34
C ALA A 58 2.88 30.76 2.69
N LEU A 59 2.38 31.86 3.27
CA LEU A 59 2.65 33.21 2.78
C LEU A 59 4.12 33.59 2.92
N ALA A 60 4.76 33.27 4.04
CA ALA A 60 6.17 33.55 4.29
C ALA A 60 7.11 32.73 3.40
N LEU A 61 6.78 31.47 3.09
CA LEU A 61 7.51 30.68 2.10
C LEU A 61 7.38 31.30 0.71
N ILE A 62 6.17 31.71 0.30
CA ILE A 62 5.93 32.39 -0.99
C ILE A 62 6.72 33.70 -1.08
N LEU A 63 6.74 34.50 -0.01
CA LEU A 63 7.42 35.79 0.03
C LEU A 63 8.95 35.67 0.18
N GLY A 64 9.44 34.68 0.94
CA GLY A 64 10.86 34.43 1.21
C GLY A 64 11.62 33.85 0.03
N PHE A 65 11.00 32.94 -0.74
CA PHE A 65 11.61 32.39 -1.96
C PHE A 65 11.76 33.45 -3.08
N GLY A 66 10.95 34.51 -3.06
CA GLY A 66 11.09 35.64 -3.99
C GLY A 66 12.34 36.50 -3.75
N GLN A 67 12.87 36.52 -2.52
CA GLN A 67 14.05 37.33 -2.15
C GLN A 67 15.36 36.53 -2.18
N ALA A 68 15.32 35.21 -1.90
CA ALA A 68 16.51 34.36 -1.93
C ALA A 68 17.07 34.09 -3.35
N ALA A 69 16.26 34.29 -4.39
CA ALA A 69 16.67 34.08 -5.79
C ALA A 69 17.68 35.12 -6.34
N GLN A 70 18.08 36.12 -5.54
CA GLN A 70 19.05 37.16 -5.94
C GLN A 70 20.45 37.02 -5.30
N ALA A 71 20.69 36.04 -4.43
CA ALA A 71 22.00 35.81 -3.84
C ALA A 71 22.79 34.74 -4.64
N GLN A 72 23.93 35.15 -5.21
CA GLN A 72 24.81 34.32 -6.02
C GLN A 72 25.36 33.11 -5.25
N SER A 73 25.27 31.92 -5.85
CA SER A 73 25.77 30.65 -5.31
C SER A 73 27.20 30.34 -5.81
N PRO A 74 28.12 29.85 -4.94
CA PRO A 74 29.36 29.21 -5.38
C PRO A 74 29.08 27.80 -5.93
N GLN A 75 29.70 27.48 -7.06
CA GLN A 75 29.58 26.17 -7.71
C GLN A 75 30.19 25.06 -6.84
N SER A 76 29.37 24.09 -6.45
CA SER A 76 29.76 22.80 -5.86
C SER A 76 29.24 21.67 -6.77
N PRO A 77 29.92 20.52 -6.87
CA PRO A 77 29.64 19.52 -7.90
C PRO A 77 28.26 18.88 -7.75
N SER A 78 27.58 18.69 -8.88
CA SER A 78 26.21 18.19 -8.96
C SER A 78 26.09 16.74 -8.46
N PRO A 79 25.14 16.43 -7.55
CA PRO A 79 24.61 15.08 -7.43
C PRO A 79 23.94 14.73 -8.77
N GLN A 80 24.20 13.53 -9.31
CA GLN A 80 23.49 13.04 -10.49
C GLN A 80 21.99 13.01 -10.18
N SER A 81 21.27 14.01 -10.70
CA SER A 81 19.85 14.17 -10.47
C SER A 81 19.10 13.04 -11.18
N PHE A 82 18.50 12.16 -10.40
CA PHE A 82 17.45 11.28 -10.89
C PHE A 82 16.29 12.18 -11.36
N ARG A 83 16.03 12.24 -12.67
CA ARG A 83 14.91 13.00 -13.23
C ARG A 83 13.63 12.19 -13.07
N ILE A 84 12.77 12.61 -12.14
CA ILE A 84 11.39 12.13 -12.05
C ILE A 84 10.61 12.73 -13.24
N PRO A 85 9.97 11.92 -14.11
CA PRO A 85 9.04 12.45 -15.09
C PRO A 85 7.88 13.14 -14.37
N LYS A 86 7.62 14.42 -14.67
CA LYS A 86 6.38 15.09 -14.26
C LYS A 86 5.23 14.41 -15.01
N VAL A 87 4.49 13.53 -14.33
CA VAL A 87 3.18 13.08 -14.78
C VAL A 87 2.17 14.07 -14.22
N THR A 88 1.43 14.73 -15.11
CA THR A 88 0.38 15.70 -14.75
C THR A 88 -0.99 15.02 -14.72
N ILE A 89 -1.96 15.62 -14.04
CA ILE A 89 -3.35 15.11 -13.97
C ILE A 89 -3.97 14.92 -15.38
N ASP A 90 -3.47 15.63 -16.39
CA ASP A 90 -3.90 15.45 -17.78
C ASP A 90 -3.43 14.13 -18.42
N ASP A 91 -2.51 13.39 -17.79
CA ASP A 91 -2.13 12.02 -18.21
C ASP A 91 -3.11 10.95 -17.69
N VAL A 92 -4.07 11.33 -16.82
CA VAL A 92 -5.04 10.44 -16.17
C VAL A 92 -6.24 10.11 -17.07
N GLU A 93 -6.40 10.80 -18.21
CA GLU A 93 -7.50 10.59 -19.18
C GLU A 93 -7.02 10.06 -20.55
N ARG A 94 -6.02 9.17 -20.58
CA ARG A 94 -5.71 8.39 -21.79
C ARG A 94 -6.16 6.95 -21.64
N ASP A 95 -7.33 6.65 -22.19
CA ASP A 95 -7.84 5.33 -22.59
C ASP A 95 -7.23 4.11 -21.88
N GLY A 96 -7.46 3.99 -20.57
CA GLY A 96 -7.58 2.74 -19.80
C GLY A 96 -6.46 1.68 -19.81
N GLU A 97 -5.51 1.69 -20.73
CA GLU A 97 -4.51 0.65 -20.91
C GLU A 97 -3.30 0.88 -20.01
N PRO A 98 -2.79 -0.17 -19.34
CA PRO A 98 -1.62 -0.03 -18.49
C PRO A 98 -0.41 0.37 -19.34
N PRO A 99 0.46 1.28 -18.86
CA PRO A 99 1.57 1.82 -19.64
C PRO A 99 2.48 0.69 -20.14
N ALA A 100 2.91 0.76 -21.40
CA ALA A 100 3.60 -0.33 -22.10
C ALA A 100 4.67 -1.01 -21.23
N ALA A 101 4.80 -2.33 -21.39
CA ALA A 101 5.78 -3.13 -20.66
C ALA A 101 7.18 -2.53 -20.84
N LEU A 102 7.87 -2.28 -19.72
CA LEU A 102 9.24 -1.80 -19.78
C LEU A 102 10.12 -2.94 -20.26
N ALA A 103 10.77 -2.78 -21.41
CA ALA A 103 11.81 -3.70 -21.87
C ALA A 103 13.05 -3.48 -21.00
N ALA A 104 13.15 -4.24 -19.90
CA ALA A 104 14.28 -4.19 -18.98
C ALA A 104 14.85 -5.60 -18.75
N ALA A 105 16.11 -5.66 -18.33
CA ALA A 105 16.71 -6.89 -17.85
C ALA A 105 15.91 -7.45 -16.66
N PRO A 106 15.91 -8.78 -16.42
CA PRO A 106 15.20 -9.37 -15.29
C PRO A 106 15.59 -8.71 -13.97
N ARG A 107 14.59 -8.23 -13.21
CA ARG A 107 14.84 -7.59 -11.92
C ARG A 107 15.04 -8.66 -10.86
N LYS A 108 16.15 -8.60 -10.13
CA LYS A 108 16.40 -9.45 -8.97
C LYS A 108 15.48 -9.03 -7.84
N ILE A 109 14.83 -9.99 -7.18
CA ILE A 109 13.87 -9.69 -6.10
C ILE A 109 14.00 -10.66 -4.92
N ILE A 110 13.94 -10.10 -3.72
CA ILE A 110 13.67 -10.82 -2.46
C ILE A 110 12.26 -10.43 -2.01
N VAL A 111 11.46 -11.41 -1.59
CA VAL A 111 10.13 -11.15 -1.03
C VAL A 111 10.12 -11.54 0.45
N ASP A 112 9.91 -10.58 1.34
CA ASP A 112 9.66 -10.79 2.77
C ASP A 112 8.16 -10.76 3.02
N THR A 113 7.57 -11.82 3.56
CA THR A 113 6.11 -12.01 3.57
C THR A 113 5.70 -12.92 4.72
N ASP A 114 4.46 -12.82 5.16
CA ASP A 114 3.84 -13.63 6.21
C ASP A 114 2.62 -14.38 5.66
N PRO A 115 2.78 -15.32 4.70
CA PRO A 115 1.73 -15.63 3.74
C PRO A 115 0.34 -15.91 4.31
N GLY A 116 -0.47 -14.86 4.24
CA GLY A 116 -1.92 -14.89 4.25
C GLY A 116 -2.50 -15.11 2.85
N VAL A 117 -3.82 -15.06 2.75
CA VAL A 117 -4.55 -15.23 1.49
C VAL A 117 -4.16 -14.22 0.39
N ASP A 118 -4.01 -12.95 0.72
CA ASP A 118 -3.57 -11.87 -0.17
C ASP A 118 -2.07 -11.96 -0.50
N ASP A 119 -1.20 -12.26 0.47
CA ASP A 119 0.22 -12.57 0.20
C ASP A 119 0.36 -13.72 -0.81
N ALA A 120 -0.39 -14.81 -0.61
CA ALA A 120 -0.38 -15.95 -1.52
C ALA A 120 -0.85 -15.53 -2.93
N ALA A 121 -1.87 -14.66 -3.02
CA ALA A 121 -2.29 -14.09 -4.29
C ALA A 121 -1.19 -13.22 -4.92
N ALA A 122 -0.44 -12.46 -4.12
CA ALA A 122 0.67 -11.63 -4.57
C ALA A 122 1.83 -12.48 -5.11
N LEU A 123 2.23 -13.54 -4.38
CA LEU A 123 3.25 -14.49 -4.81
C LEU A 123 2.85 -15.21 -6.11
N ILE A 124 1.60 -15.68 -6.20
CA ILE A 124 1.08 -16.30 -7.44
C ILE A 124 1.15 -15.32 -8.60
N TRP A 125 0.70 -14.07 -8.41
CA TRP A 125 0.76 -13.06 -9.46
C TRP A 125 2.21 -12.75 -9.86
N LEU A 126 3.08 -12.43 -8.90
CA LEU A 126 4.49 -12.07 -9.10
C LEU A 126 5.24 -13.10 -9.93
N LEU A 127 5.05 -14.38 -9.62
CA LEU A 127 5.80 -15.49 -10.20
C LEU A 127 5.18 -16.07 -11.47
N SER A 128 3.94 -15.71 -11.81
CA SER A 128 3.25 -16.21 -13.00
C SER A 128 3.14 -15.19 -14.12
N GLN A 129 3.06 -13.91 -13.77
CA GLN A 129 2.97 -12.83 -14.74
C GLN A 129 4.18 -12.82 -15.71
N GLN A 130 3.96 -12.37 -16.95
CA GLN A 130 4.99 -12.31 -18.00
C GLN A 130 5.36 -10.87 -18.40
N ARG A 131 4.73 -9.88 -17.74
CA ARG A 131 4.87 -8.45 -18.06
C ARG A 131 6.21 -7.88 -17.57
N TYR A 132 6.69 -8.39 -16.44
CA TYR A 132 7.89 -7.95 -15.74
C TYR A 132 8.81 -9.15 -15.57
N PRO A 133 9.91 -9.26 -16.32
CA PRO A 133 10.87 -10.35 -16.13
C PRO A 133 11.51 -10.25 -14.73
N LEU A 134 11.48 -11.34 -13.96
CA LEU A 134 12.00 -11.39 -12.59
C LEU A 134 13.03 -12.51 -12.41
N THR A 135 13.98 -12.28 -11.50
CA THR A 135 14.87 -13.30 -10.95
C THR A 135 14.64 -13.36 -9.42
N PRO A 136 13.74 -14.22 -8.93
CA PRO A 136 13.51 -14.36 -7.50
C PRO A 136 14.74 -15.00 -6.84
N LEU A 137 15.32 -14.30 -5.88
CA LEU A 137 16.50 -14.76 -5.11
C LEU A 137 16.09 -15.58 -3.88
N GLY A 138 14.90 -15.34 -3.35
CA GLY A 138 14.33 -16.08 -2.24
C GLY A 138 13.07 -15.43 -1.68
N ILE A 139 12.35 -16.20 -0.89
CA ILE A 139 11.20 -15.75 -0.09
C ILE A 139 11.58 -15.89 1.38
N VAL A 140 11.47 -14.82 2.16
CA VAL A 140 11.75 -14.82 3.59
C VAL A 140 10.43 -14.75 4.34
N ALA A 141 10.12 -15.77 5.14
CA ALA A 141 8.89 -15.83 5.91
C ALA A 141 9.03 -15.04 7.22
N VAL A 142 7.99 -14.32 7.63
CA VAL A 142 7.91 -13.64 8.93
C VAL A 142 6.60 -14.00 9.64
N ALA A 143 6.57 -13.89 10.97
CA ALA A 143 5.31 -13.98 11.71
C ALA A 143 4.50 -12.67 11.59
N GLY A 144 3.18 -12.79 11.40
CA GLY A 144 2.27 -11.66 11.24
C GLY A 144 0.82 -12.13 11.17
N ASN A 145 0.30 -12.36 9.95
CA ASN A 145 -1.02 -12.94 9.68
C ASN A 145 -1.23 -14.28 10.38
N THR A 146 -0.15 -15.06 10.48
CA THR A 146 -0.07 -16.35 11.18
C THR A 146 1.32 -16.55 11.79
N SER A 147 1.60 -17.72 12.38
CA SER A 147 2.95 -18.03 12.88
C SER A 147 3.96 -18.16 11.74
N VAL A 148 5.25 -17.95 12.02
CA VAL A 148 6.31 -18.09 11.01
C VAL A 148 6.36 -19.50 10.41
N ASP A 149 6.03 -20.54 11.18
CA ASP A 149 5.98 -21.92 10.68
C ASP A 149 4.87 -22.11 9.64
N ASN A 150 3.68 -21.57 9.90
CA ASN A 150 2.58 -21.57 8.96
C ASN A 150 2.93 -20.72 7.73
N ALA A 151 3.48 -19.51 7.93
CA ALA A 151 3.92 -18.63 6.85
C ALA A 151 4.95 -19.31 5.94
N THR A 152 5.95 -19.97 6.51
CA THR A 152 6.97 -20.76 5.78
C THR A 152 6.32 -21.89 4.98
N THR A 153 5.43 -22.65 5.61
CA THR A 153 4.70 -23.76 4.97
C THR A 153 3.84 -23.26 3.81
N ASN A 154 3.14 -22.14 4.00
CA ASN A 154 2.29 -21.51 2.99
C ASN A 154 3.10 -21.02 1.80
N ALA A 155 4.26 -20.39 2.01
CA ALA A 155 5.17 -20.01 0.94
C ALA A 155 5.62 -21.23 0.11
N LEU A 156 6.08 -22.29 0.78
CA LEU A 156 6.49 -23.54 0.13
C LEU A 156 5.34 -24.18 -0.67
N MET A 157 4.12 -24.16 -0.12
CA MET A 157 2.93 -24.68 -0.77
C MET A 157 2.58 -23.89 -2.04
N VAL A 158 2.62 -22.55 -1.98
CA VAL A 158 2.39 -21.68 -3.14
C VAL A 158 3.44 -21.95 -4.24
N LEU A 159 4.73 -22.07 -3.87
CA LEU A 159 5.78 -22.42 -4.82
C LEU A 159 5.58 -23.81 -5.44
N SER A 160 5.09 -24.79 -4.68
CA SER A 160 4.74 -26.12 -5.18
C SER A 160 3.61 -26.04 -6.22
N TRP A 161 2.54 -25.27 -5.96
CA TRP A 161 1.46 -25.06 -6.92
C TRP A 161 1.92 -24.39 -8.22
N LEU A 162 2.90 -23.50 -8.11
CA LEU A 162 3.53 -22.81 -9.24
C LEU A 162 4.59 -23.67 -9.95
N ARG A 163 5.00 -24.80 -9.36
CA ARG A 163 6.15 -25.62 -9.81
C ARG A 163 7.45 -24.82 -9.85
N ARG A 164 7.67 -23.98 -8.84
CA ARG A 164 8.83 -23.09 -8.69
C ARG A 164 9.62 -23.37 -7.40
N THR A 165 9.76 -24.64 -7.05
CA THR A 165 10.40 -25.08 -5.80
C THR A 165 11.92 -24.90 -5.78
N GLU A 166 12.52 -24.42 -6.88
CA GLU A 166 13.93 -23.99 -6.90
C GLU A 166 14.17 -22.66 -6.18
N ILE A 167 13.12 -21.88 -5.90
CA ILE A 167 13.21 -20.63 -5.14
C ILE A 167 13.33 -21.00 -3.64
N PRO A 168 14.40 -20.57 -2.95
CA PRO A 168 14.55 -20.89 -1.54
C PRO A 168 13.52 -20.14 -0.68
N VAL A 169 12.98 -20.83 0.33
CA VAL A 169 12.14 -20.24 1.37
C VAL A 169 12.90 -20.25 2.68
N ILE A 170 13.13 -19.08 3.25
CA ILE A 170 13.93 -18.86 4.46
C ILE A 170 12.96 -18.59 5.63
N PRO A 171 12.92 -19.44 6.66
CA PRO A 171 12.19 -19.14 7.88
C PRO A 171 12.85 -17.97 8.61
N GLY A 172 12.07 -16.93 8.91
CA GLY A 172 12.56 -15.73 9.58
C GLY A 172 12.08 -15.61 11.02
N ALA A 173 11.74 -14.38 11.41
CA ALA A 173 11.43 -14.02 12.78
C ALA A 173 10.06 -14.55 13.21
N ALA A 174 10.05 -15.29 14.32
CA ALA A 174 8.84 -15.78 14.97
C ALA A 174 8.16 -14.74 15.89
N ALA A 175 8.80 -13.60 16.14
CA ALA A 175 8.36 -12.57 17.09
C ALA A 175 8.99 -11.21 16.75
N PRO A 176 8.34 -10.10 17.12
CA PRO A 176 8.83 -8.74 16.89
C PRO A 176 10.12 -8.43 17.66
N LEU A 177 10.78 -7.31 17.34
CA LEU A 177 12.02 -6.88 18.01
C LEU A 177 11.81 -6.61 19.50
N SER A 178 10.79 -5.83 19.83
CA SER A 178 10.42 -5.55 21.21
C SER A 178 9.50 -6.64 21.77
N PRO A 179 9.49 -6.85 23.10
CA PRO A 179 8.69 -7.89 23.74
C PRO A 179 7.20 -7.54 23.81
N VAL A 180 6.60 -7.24 22.65
CA VAL A 180 5.15 -7.10 22.48
C VAL A 180 4.56 -8.40 21.95
N PRO A 181 3.35 -8.81 22.41
CA PRO A 181 2.69 -9.98 21.84
C PRO A 181 2.34 -9.78 20.37
N LEU A 182 2.64 -10.77 19.53
CA LEU A 182 2.11 -10.85 18.18
C LEU A 182 0.59 -10.89 18.21
N SER A 183 -0.05 -10.07 17.39
CA SER A 183 -1.50 -10.09 17.28
C SER A 183 -1.95 -11.39 16.62
N SER A 184 -2.96 -12.04 17.21
CA SER A 184 -3.64 -13.19 16.58
C SER A 184 -4.84 -12.79 15.72
N THR A 185 -5.09 -11.48 15.53
CA THR A 185 -6.25 -10.98 14.76
C THR A 185 -6.19 -11.35 13.28
N GLY A 186 -4.99 -11.56 12.70
CA GLY A 186 -4.85 -12.02 11.32
C GLY A 186 -5.62 -13.31 11.03
N LYS A 187 -5.75 -14.21 12.02
CA LYS A 187 -6.52 -15.46 11.90
C LYS A 187 -8.00 -15.24 11.61
N LEU A 188 -8.55 -14.08 11.96
CA LEU A 188 -9.94 -13.73 11.66
C LEU A 188 -10.14 -13.49 10.16
N ILE A 189 -9.10 -13.05 9.44
CA ILE A 189 -9.14 -12.64 8.04
C ILE A 189 -8.57 -13.73 7.12
N HIS A 190 -7.46 -14.35 7.52
CA HIS A 190 -6.73 -15.34 6.71
C HIS A 190 -6.98 -16.78 7.16
N GLY A 191 -7.75 -16.98 8.24
CA GLY A 191 -7.95 -18.29 8.86
C GLY A 191 -6.78 -18.72 9.76
N PRO A 192 -6.94 -19.81 10.54
CA PRO A 192 -5.98 -20.16 11.59
C PRO A 192 -4.57 -20.53 11.11
N ASP A 193 -4.45 -21.07 9.90
CA ASP A 193 -3.19 -21.43 9.24
C ASP A 193 -2.70 -20.34 8.27
N GLY A 194 -3.43 -19.24 8.11
CA GLY A 194 -3.15 -18.18 7.13
C GLY A 194 -3.76 -18.43 5.74
N LEU A 195 -4.35 -19.60 5.46
CA LEU A 195 -4.97 -19.90 4.17
C LEU A 195 -6.31 -20.64 4.33
N TRP A 196 -7.11 -20.31 5.34
CA TRP A 196 -8.42 -20.92 5.60
C TRP A 196 -8.40 -22.47 5.58
N TYR A 197 -7.43 -23.05 6.29
CA TYR A 197 -7.17 -24.49 6.42
C TYR A 197 -6.59 -25.18 5.18
N LEU A 198 -6.33 -24.45 4.09
CA LEU A 198 -5.73 -25.05 2.89
C LEU A 198 -4.34 -25.62 3.15
N GLY A 199 -3.52 -24.97 3.98
CA GLY A 199 -2.18 -25.44 4.32
C GLY A 199 -2.23 -26.74 5.13
N TRP A 200 -3.20 -26.86 6.04
CA TRP A 200 -3.36 -28.06 6.85
C TRP A 200 -4.07 -29.21 6.11
N ALA A 201 -4.99 -28.91 5.19
CA ALA A 201 -5.70 -29.91 4.41
C ALA A 201 -4.83 -30.51 3.30
N ASN A 202 -3.85 -29.76 2.78
CA ASN A 202 -2.94 -30.18 1.73
C ASN A 202 -1.55 -30.50 2.28
N GLN A 203 -1.46 -31.52 3.15
CA GLN A 203 -0.17 -32.09 3.58
C GLN A 203 0.48 -32.88 2.43
N GLN A 204 0.90 -32.16 1.40
CA GLN A 204 1.78 -32.67 0.37
C GLN A 204 3.23 -32.70 0.89
N GLU A 205 4.06 -33.58 0.36
CA GLU A 205 5.50 -33.55 0.64
C GLU A 205 6.08 -32.23 0.07
N LEU A 206 6.35 -31.29 0.97
CA LEU A 206 6.99 -30.02 0.65
C LEU A 206 8.51 -30.17 0.75
N PRO A 207 9.29 -29.43 -0.06
CA PRO A 207 10.73 -29.31 0.15
C PRO A 207 11.04 -28.81 1.56
N ALA A 208 12.18 -29.21 2.10
CA ALA A 208 12.69 -28.60 3.31
C ALA A 208 12.96 -27.09 3.07
N PRO A 209 12.66 -26.22 4.04
CA PRO A 209 13.04 -24.82 3.96
C PRO A 209 14.58 -24.67 3.92
N ASP A 210 15.03 -23.54 3.41
CA ASP A 210 16.45 -23.17 3.42
C ASP A 210 16.94 -23.06 4.87
N PRO A 211 18.11 -23.65 5.21
CA PRO A 211 18.59 -23.69 6.59
C PRO A 211 19.22 -22.37 7.07
N ARG A 212 19.42 -21.37 6.20
CA ARG A 212 19.98 -20.07 6.59
C ARG A 212 18.98 -19.31 7.48
N THR A 213 19.49 -18.47 8.37
CA THR A 213 18.65 -17.47 9.04
C THR A 213 18.32 -16.33 8.07
N ALA A 214 17.22 -15.61 8.31
CA ALA A 214 16.84 -14.43 7.51
C ALA A 214 17.98 -13.40 7.41
N GLU A 215 18.65 -13.09 8.52
CA GLU A 215 19.76 -12.13 8.56
C GLU A 215 20.94 -12.63 7.70
N THR A 216 21.32 -13.89 7.86
CA THR A 216 22.40 -14.50 7.08
C THR A 216 22.07 -14.49 5.59
N PHE A 217 20.83 -14.82 5.23
CA PHE A 217 20.34 -14.78 3.86
C PHE A 217 20.42 -13.37 3.27
N TYR A 218 19.91 -12.36 3.97
CA TYR A 218 19.96 -10.96 3.51
C TYR A 218 21.40 -10.50 3.31
N CYS A 219 22.28 -10.70 4.30
CA CYS A 219 23.66 -10.23 4.21
C CYS A 219 24.42 -10.92 3.06
N GLN A 220 24.29 -12.24 2.92
CA GLN A 220 24.94 -12.96 1.82
C GLN A 220 24.36 -12.64 0.44
N THR A 221 23.06 -12.39 0.37
CA THR A 221 22.37 -12.17 -0.91
C THR A 221 22.51 -10.72 -1.38
N LEU A 222 22.56 -9.74 -0.49
CA LEU A 222 22.63 -8.33 -0.89
C LEU A 222 24.06 -7.82 -1.06
N GLN A 223 25.03 -8.38 -0.32
CA GLN A 223 26.40 -7.87 -0.31
C GLN A 223 27.02 -7.83 -1.72
N GLY A 224 27.37 -6.63 -2.18
CA GLY A 224 27.98 -6.39 -3.49
C GLY A 224 27.00 -6.35 -4.67
N GLN A 225 25.69 -6.42 -4.44
CA GLN A 225 24.64 -6.26 -5.45
C GLN A 225 23.44 -5.43 -4.96
N GLU A 226 23.66 -4.57 -3.97
CA GLU A 226 22.63 -3.81 -3.25
C GLU A 226 21.74 -2.99 -4.18
N ALA A 227 22.32 -2.34 -5.19
CA ALA A 227 21.61 -1.50 -6.15
C ALA A 227 20.82 -2.30 -7.21
N GLU A 228 21.06 -3.62 -7.33
CA GLU A 228 20.43 -4.48 -8.34
C GLU A 228 19.22 -5.26 -7.80
N VAL A 229 19.12 -5.40 -6.47
CA VAL A 229 18.10 -6.21 -5.81
C VAL A 229 16.99 -5.32 -5.27
N LEU A 230 15.75 -5.62 -5.68
CA LEU A 230 14.56 -5.11 -5.02
C LEU A 230 14.21 -5.99 -3.83
N VAL A 231 14.04 -5.40 -2.66
CA VAL A 231 13.44 -6.05 -1.50
C VAL A 231 11.97 -5.61 -1.42
N LEU A 232 11.05 -6.55 -1.58
CA LEU A 232 9.61 -6.34 -1.41
C LEU A 232 9.20 -6.90 -0.06
N THR A 233 8.71 -6.07 0.85
CA THR A 233 8.21 -6.50 2.16
C THR A 233 6.68 -6.36 2.20
N LEU A 234 6.02 -7.48 2.40
CA LEU A 234 4.56 -7.64 2.44
C LEU A 234 4.03 -7.83 3.87
N GLY A 235 4.90 -8.28 4.78
CA GLY A 235 4.61 -8.45 6.20
C GLY A 235 5.35 -7.48 7.13
N PRO A 236 5.34 -7.74 8.45
CA PRO A 236 6.11 -7.01 9.44
C PRO A 236 7.61 -6.95 9.12
N LEU A 237 8.24 -5.80 9.36
CA LEU A 237 9.61 -5.48 8.95
C LEU A 237 10.72 -6.14 9.79
N THR A 238 10.38 -7.09 10.66
CA THR A 238 11.26 -7.65 11.68
C THR A 238 12.52 -8.30 11.09
N ASN A 239 12.38 -9.11 10.05
CA ASN A 239 13.49 -9.79 9.38
C ASN A 239 14.52 -8.80 8.83
N LEU A 240 14.03 -7.81 8.07
CA LEU A 240 14.85 -6.77 7.49
C LEU A 240 15.52 -5.92 8.57
N ALA A 241 14.80 -5.50 9.61
CA ALA A 241 15.37 -4.72 10.70
C ALA A 241 16.48 -5.48 11.46
N LYS A 242 16.34 -6.80 11.65
CA LYS A 242 17.40 -7.65 12.22
C LYS A 242 18.62 -7.70 11.32
N ALA A 243 18.44 -7.89 10.01
CA ALA A 243 19.54 -7.86 9.05
C ALA A 243 20.26 -6.50 9.04
N MET A 244 19.52 -5.40 9.06
CA MET A 244 20.06 -4.03 9.12
C MET A 244 20.78 -3.69 10.43
N SER A 245 20.53 -4.47 11.48
CA SER A 245 21.13 -4.29 12.81
C SER A 245 22.26 -5.27 13.09
N ALA A 246 22.48 -6.26 12.23
CA ALA A 246 23.53 -7.25 12.40
C ALA A 246 24.92 -6.62 12.18
N ALA A 247 25.78 -6.70 13.18
CA ALA A 247 27.10 -6.04 13.18
C ALA A 247 28.02 -6.53 12.06
N ASP A 248 27.90 -7.79 11.67
CA ASP A 248 28.74 -8.42 10.63
C ASP A 248 28.10 -8.35 9.23
N CYS A 249 27.00 -7.61 9.06
CA CYS A 249 26.34 -7.44 7.78
C CYS A 249 27.01 -6.33 6.96
N GLY A 250 27.87 -6.70 6.01
CA GLY A 250 28.57 -5.76 5.13
C GLY A 250 27.73 -5.14 4.01
N VAL A 251 26.42 -5.03 4.19
CA VAL A 251 25.47 -4.50 3.20
C VAL A 251 25.40 -2.98 3.32
N GLU A 252 25.61 -2.28 2.22
CA GLU A 252 25.40 -0.83 2.13
C GLU A 252 23.91 -0.53 1.96
N TRP A 253 23.16 -0.53 3.06
CA TRP A 253 21.69 -0.41 3.07
C TRP A 253 21.14 0.83 2.36
N SER A 254 21.92 1.92 2.28
CA SER A 254 21.55 3.12 1.53
C SER A 254 21.37 2.90 0.02
N GLN A 255 21.93 1.81 -0.51
CA GLN A 255 21.82 1.44 -1.93
C GLN A 255 20.69 0.45 -2.21
N VAL A 256 20.15 -0.19 -1.17
CA VAL A 256 19.10 -1.20 -1.29
C VAL A 256 17.76 -0.52 -1.59
N GLN A 257 17.10 -0.97 -2.65
CA GLN A 257 15.74 -0.54 -3.00
C GLN A 257 14.73 -1.39 -2.23
N ILE A 258 13.93 -0.74 -1.40
CA ILE A 258 12.94 -1.40 -0.54
C ILE A 258 11.57 -0.87 -0.90
N VAL A 259 10.64 -1.76 -1.22
CA VAL A 259 9.22 -1.42 -1.36
C VAL A 259 8.48 -2.16 -0.25
N SER A 260 7.91 -1.41 0.68
CA SER A 260 7.23 -1.96 1.85
C SER A 260 5.74 -1.66 1.79
N LEU A 261 4.92 -2.69 1.96
CA LEU A 261 3.52 -2.56 2.29
C LEU A 261 3.38 -2.22 3.79
N GLY A 262 2.68 -1.13 4.09
CA GLY A 262 2.27 -0.83 5.45
C GLY A 262 2.22 0.65 5.77
N GLY A 263 1.74 0.95 6.98
CA GLY A 263 1.50 2.32 7.43
C GLY A 263 0.24 2.93 6.83
N ALA A 264 -0.20 4.04 7.42
CA ALA A 264 -1.37 4.80 7.00
C ALA A 264 -1.15 6.28 7.30
N LYS A 265 -1.43 7.16 6.33
CA LYS A 265 -1.54 8.60 6.60
C LYS A 265 -2.91 8.89 7.23
N PHE A 266 -3.95 8.24 6.72
CA PHE A 266 -5.32 8.40 7.16
C PHE A 266 -5.88 7.06 7.68
N GLY A 267 -6.07 6.98 8.99
CA GLY A 267 -6.75 5.85 9.62
C GLY A 267 -5.85 4.66 9.93
N GLY A 268 -6.43 3.46 9.92
CA GLY A 268 -5.75 2.19 10.16
C GLY A 268 -6.71 1.01 10.01
N ASN A 269 -6.15 -0.20 9.92
CA ASN A 269 -6.91 -1.46 9.78
C ASN A 269 -6.73 -2.43 10.96
N GLN A 270 -5.80 -2.15 11.88
CA GLN A 270 -5.63 -2.89 13.14
C GLN A 270 -6.15 -2.09 14.33
N THR A 271 -5.89 -0.78 14.35
CA THR A 271 -6.61 0.19 15.18
C THR A 271 -7.12 1.32 14.28
N PRO A 272 -7.98 2.23 14.78
CA PRO A 272 -8.43 3.37 13.97
C PRO A 272 -7.32 4.28 13.42
N VAL A 273 -6.09 4.16 13.92
CA VAL A 273 -4.95 5.01 13.53
C VAL A 273 -3.70 4.21 13.13
N THR A 274 -3.75 2.88 13.17
CA THR A 274 -2.58 2.04 12.89
C THR A 274 -2.89 0.91 11.91
N GLU A 275 -1.98 0.75 10.96
CA GLU A 275 -1.94 -0.34 10.00
C GLU A 275 -1.29 -1.60 10.61
N PHE A 276 -1.79 -2.77 10.24
CA PHE A 276 -1.44 -4.09 10.80
C PHE A 276 0.06 -4.41 10.82
N ASN A 277 0.79 -4.25 9.72
CA ASN A 277 2.21 -4.57 9.69
C ASN A 277 3.03 -3.65 10.61
N MET A 278 2.70 -2.36 10.64
CA MET A 278 3.33 -1.41 11.57
C MET A 278 2.96 -1.69 13.02
N TRP A 279 1.75 -2.22 13.28
CA TRP A 279 1.32 -2.62 14.61
C TRP A 279 2.08 -3.81 15.17
N GLN A 280 2.38 -4.80 14.31
CA GLN A 280 3.03 -6.05 14.71
C GLN A 280 4.46 -5.81 15.18
N ASP A 281 5.21 -4.93 14.51
CA ASP A 281 6.58 -4.58 14.91
C ASP A 281 6.92 -3.11 14.58
N PRO A 282 6.45 -2.15 15.39
CA PRO A 282 6.69 -0.72 15.16
C PRO A 282 8.17 -0.35 15.28
N ASP A 283 8.92 -1.06 16.13
CA ASP A 283 10.34 -0.76 16.36
C ASP A 283 11.20 -1.26 15.20
N ALA A 284 10.85 -2.40 14.57
CA ALA A 284 11.47 -2.80 13.31
C ALA A 284 11.24 -1.79 12.20
N ALA A 285 10.01 -1.30 12.06
CA ALA A 285 9.69 -0.29 11.05
C ALA A 285 10.46 1.02 11.28
N ALA A 286 10.62 1.46 12.54
CA ALA A 286 11.44 2.61 12.89
C ALA A 286 12.93 2.40 12.53
N VAL A 287 13.48 1.20 12.75
CA VAL A 287 14.85 0.84 12.33
C VAL A 287 15.00 0.94 10.82
N VAL A 288 14.09 0.35 10.03
CA VAL A 288 14.18 0.34 8.57
C VAL A 288 14.13 1.76 8.00
N LEU A 289 13.18 2.58 8.45
CA LEU A 289 13.06 3.97 8.01
C LEU A 289 14.21 4.88 8.52
N GLY A 290 14.86 4.51 9.63
CA GLY A 290 15.92 5.31 10.25
C GLY A 290 17.33 5.02 9.70
N LYS A 291 17.55 3.90 9.02
CA LYS A 291 18.88 3.43 8.58
C LYS A 291 19.29 3.88 7.17
N GLY A 292 18.54 4.79 6.56
CA GLY A 292 18.93 5.47 5.32
C GLY A 292 18.74 4.66 4.02
N ALA A 293 18.01 3.54 4.08
CA ALA A 293 17.66 2.77 2.88
C ALA A 293 16.70 3.53 1.95
N GLN A 294 16.67 3.15 0.67
CA GLN A 294 15.73 3.73 -0.30
C GLN A 294 14.36 3.06 -0.15
N VAL A 295 13.57 3.55 0.81
CA VAL A 295 12.25 2.99 1.13
C VAL A 295 11.16 3.66 0.30
N THR A 296 10.36 2.85 -0.39
CA THR A 296 9.04 3.22 -0.90
C THR A 296 7.99 2.57 -0.01
N LEU A 297 7.20 3.38 0.70
CA LEU A 297 6.15 2.93 1.59
C LEU A 297 4.79 3.00 0.88
N VAL A 298 4.22 1.84 0.56
CA VAL A 298 2.87 1.71 0.02
C VAL A 298 1.90 1.64 1.18
N THR A 299 1.20 2.74 1.44
CA THR A 299 0.35 2.89 2.63
C THR A 299 -1.06 2.38 2.38
N LEU A 300 -1.80 2.17 3.47
CA LEU A 300 -3.21 1.76 3.47
C LEU A 300 -4.08 2.68 2.62
N ASP A 301 -3.75 3.97 2.58
CA ASP A 301 -4.41 4.97 1.75
C ASP A 301 -4.38 4.59 0.26
N GLY A 302 -3.25 4.03 -0.19
CA GLY A 302 -3.04 3.59 -1.56
C GLY A 302 -3.53 2.17 -1.79
N PHE A 303 -2.97 1.18 -1.08
CA PHE A 303 -3.28 -0.23 -1.35
C PHE A 303 -4.74 -0.59 -1.03
N GLY A 304 -5.40 0.15 -0.13
CA GLY A 304 -6.82 -0.03 0.18
C GLY A 304 -7.75 0.30 -0.99
N GLN A 305 -7.27 1.03 -2.01
CA GLN A 305 -8.03 1.34 -3.23
C GLN A 305 -8.08 0.16 -4.21
N PHE A 306 -7.19 -0.85 -4.04
CA PHE A 306 -7.19 -2.03 -4.88
C PHE A 306 -8.05 -3.13 -4.26
N THR A 307 -9.17 -3.41 -4.90
CA THR A 307 -10.21 -4.26 -4.34
C THR A 307 -10.60 -5.41 -5.25
N ILE A 308 -11.03 -6.51 -4.63
CA ILE A 308 -11.64 -7.67 -5.26
C ILE A 308 -13.11 -7.76 -4.88
N GLY A 309 -13.97 -7.96 -5.88
CA GLY A 309 -15.42 -8.12 -5.69
C GLY A 309 -15.99 -9.32 -6.46
N PRO A 310 -17.31 -9.56 -6.40
CA PRO A 310 -17.95 -10.72 -7.00
C PRO A 310 -17.67 -10.91 -8.49
N ALA A 311 -17.59 -9.81 -9.26
CA ALA A 311 -17.28 -9.86 -10.68
C ALA A 311 -15.87 -10.40 -10.95
N MET A 312 -14.89 -9.98 -10.16
CA MET A 312 -13.50 -10.42 -10.28
C MET A 312 -13.33 -11.86 -9.82
N LEU A 313 -13.96 -12.26 -8.72
CA LEU A 313 -13.98 -13.66 -8.26
C LEU A 313 -14.60 -14.59 -9.32
N LYS A 314 -15.66 -14.16 -10.02
CA LYS A 314 -16.25 -14.92 -11.13
C LYS A 314 -15.27 -15.11 -12.30
N VAL A 315 -14.44 -14.12 -12.60
CA VAL A 315 -13.36 -14.26 -13.61
C VAL A 315 -12.32 -15.27 -13.12
N LEU A 316 -11.88 -15.16 -11.86
CA LEU A 316 -10.87 -16.07 -11.28
C LEU A 316 -11.35 -17.52 -11.20
N LYS A 317 -12.66 -17.79 -11.03
CA LYS A 317 -13.24 -19.15 -11.13
C LYS A 317 -12.91 -19.86 -12.43
N ASN A 318 -12.84 -19.10 -13.51
CA ASN A 318 -12.58 -19.62 -14.85
C ASN A 318 -11.10 -19.47 -15.26
N THR A 319 -10.21 -19.12 -14.33
CA THR A 319 -8.78 -18.99 -14.64
C THR A 319 -8.20 -20.33 -15.09
N GLY A 320 -7.34 -20.28 -16.12
CA GLY A 320 -6.50 -21.41 -16.53
C GLY A 320 -5.32 -21.68 -15.59
N MET A 321 -5.08 -20.82 -14.59
CA MET A 321 -3.93 -20.90 -13.68
C MET A 321 -4.18 -21.84 -12.49
N PRO A 322 -3.49 -22.99 -12.39
CA PRO A 322 -3.75 -23.98 -11.34
C PRO A 322 -3.51 -23.42 -9.93
N ALA A 323 -2.46 -22.63 -9.72
CA ALA A 323 -2.15 -22.06 -8.40
C ALA A 323 -3.25 -21.10 -7.91
N MET A 324 -3.74 -20.21 -8.77
CA MET A 324 -4.84 -19.31 -8.43
C MET A 324 -6.14 -20.08 -8.17
N ARG A 325 -6.40 -21.15 -8.94
CA ARG A 325 -7.55 -22.04 -8.69
C ARG A 325 -7.46 -22.75 -7.34
N ALA A 326 -6.27 -23.16 -6.93
CA ALA A 326 -6.03 -23.78 -5.63
C ALA A 326 -6.27 -22.79 -4.46
N LEU A 327 -5.88 -21.52 -4.63
CA LEU A 327 -6.09 -20.46 -3.62
C LEU A 327 -7.54 -19.97 -3.54
N LEU A 328 -8.32 -20.11 -4.61
CA LEU A 328 -9.63 -19.49 -4.77
C LEU A 328 -10.61 -19.71 -3.60
N PRO A 329 -10.76 -20.91 -3.00
CA PRO A 329 -11.66 -21.11 -1.86
C PRO A 329 -11.30 -20.26 -0.64
N ALA A 330 -10.00 -20.08 -0.37
CA ALA A 330 -9.53 -19.20 0.70
C ALA A 330 -9.75 -17.73 0.34
N LEU A 331 -9.53 -17.35 -0.93
CA LEU A 331 -9.79 -15.99 -1.42
C LEU A 331 -11.26 -15.60 -1.37
N GLU A 332 -12.18 -16.52 -1.65
CA GLU A 332 -13.63 -16.29 -1.49
C GLU A 332 -14.00 -16.08 -0.02
N THR A 333 -13.42 -16.88 0.87
CA THR A 333 -13.68 -16.75 2.32
C THR A 333 -13.12 -15.44 2.86
N TYR A 334 -11.88 -15.09 2.51
CA TYR A 334 -11.24 -13.80 2.81
C TYR A 334 -12.12 -12.62 2.36
N ALA A 335 -12.56 -12.63 1.10
CA ALA A 335 -13.42 -11.57 0.58
C ALA A 335 -14.75 -11.48 1.32
N SER A 336 -15.35 -12.62 1.70
CA SER A 336 -16.61 -12.66 2.46
C SER A 336 -16.47 -12.14 3.90
N VAL A 337 -15.30 -12.26 4.52
CA VAL A 337 -15.05 -11.74 5.87
C VAL A 337 -14.87 -10.23 5.84
N LEU A 338 -14.19 -9.71 4.82
CA LEU A 338 -13.86 -8.28 4.72
C LEU A 338 -14.95 -7.42 4.07
N SER A 339 -15.88 -8.04 3.35
CA SER A 339 -16.97 -7.33 2.67
C SER A 339 -18.34 -7.69 3.23
N SER A 340 -19.24 -6.70 3.31
CA SER A 340 -20.67 -6.97 3.49
C SER A 340 -21.22 -7.70 2.26
N GLU A 341 -22.36 -8.39 2.36
CA GLU A 341 -22.97 -9.15 1.25
C GLU A 341 -22.99 -8.37 -0.07
N GLY A 342 -22.11 -8.75 -1.01
CA GLY A 342 -21.98 -8.14 -2.34
C GLY A 342 -21.00 -6.97 -2.47
N GLY A 343 -20.25 -6.62 -1.42
CA GLY A 343 -19.23 -5.57 -1.41
C GLY A 343 -17.91 -5.98 -2.05
N GLU A 344 -16.94 -5.06 -2.02
CA GLU A 344 -15.55 -5.34 -2.41
C GLU A 344 -14.66 -5.43 -1.16
N ALA A 345 -13.65 -6.29 -1.21
CA ALA A 345 -12.61 -6.43 -0.19
C ALA A 345 -11.29 -5.88 -0.73
N ALA A 346 -10.52 -5.17 0.11
CA ALA A 346 -9.16 -4.78 -0.27
C ALA A 346 -8.31 -6.03 -0.53
N LEU A 347 -7.33 -5.93 -1.44
CA LEU A 347 -6.34 -6.99 -1.69
C LEU A 347 -4.93 -6.38 -1.65
N PRO A 348 -4.41 -6.08 -0.45
CA PRO A 348 -3.25 -5.19 -0.25
C PRO A 348 -1.98 -5.64 -0.96
N ASP A 349 -1.58 -6.89 -0.77
CA ASP A 349 -0.27 -7.41 -1.17
C ASP A 349 -0.05 -7.45 -2.68
N PRO A 350 -1.04 -7.86 -3.50
CA PRO A 350 -0.94 -7.69 -4.94
C PRO A 350 -0.77 -6.23 -5.38
N ALA A 351 -1.38 -5.26 -4.67
CA ALA A 351 -1.23 -3.85 -4.99
C ALA A 351 0.20 -3.37 -4.74
N ALA A 352 0.79 -3.72 -3.59
CA ALA A 352 2.19 -3.41 -3.30
C ALA A 352 3.16 -4.13 -4.24
N ALA A 353 2.91 -5.40 -4.57
CA ALA A 353 3.69 -6.15 -5.55
C ALA A 353 3.68 -5.48 -6.93
N MET A 354 2.51 -5.04 -7.42
CA MET A 354 2.40 -4.31 -8.69
C MET A 354 3.08 -2.94 -8.63
N ALA A 355 2.91 -2.20 -7.53
CA ALA A 355 3.59 -0.92 -7.31
C ALA A 355 5.12 -1.07 -7.28
N ALA A 356 5.62 -2.16 -6.70
CA ALA A 356 7.04 -2.44 -6.61
C ALA A 356 7.67 -2.68 -7.99
N LEU A 357 6.93 -3.32 -8.90
CA LEU A 357 7.42 -3.64 -10.24
C LEU A 357 7.20 -2.50 -11.25
N ASP A 358 6.18 -1.66 -11.06
CA ASP A 358 5.91 -0.52 -11.94
C ASP A 358 5.44 0.71 -11.16
N ALA A 359 6.38 1.61 -10.89
CA ALA A 359 6.11 2.89 -10.22
C ALA A 359 5.12 3.78 -10.98
N ARG A 360 4.80 3.51 -12.25
CA ARG A 360 3.75 4.26 -12.97
C ARG A 360 2.34 3.90 -12.50
N LEU A 361 2.18 2.77 -11.81
CA LEU A 361 0.91 2.35 -11.20
C LEU A 361 0.69 2.98 -9.81
N ALA A 362 1.71 3.61 -9.23
CA ALA A 362 1.75 4.08 -7.85
C ALA A 362 2.31 5.51 -7.76
N LEU A 363 1.49 6.46 -7.28
CA LEU A 363 1.86 7.87 -7.25
C LEU A 363 2.66 8.20 -5.97
N GLY A 364 3.95 7.90 -6.00
CA GLY A 364 4.88 8.15 -4.89
C GLY A 364 5.29 9.62 -4.73
N ARG A 365 5.42 10.09 -3.50
CA ARG A 365 5.97 11.41 -3.15
C ARG A 365 6.98 11.31 -2.00
N PRO A 366 8.08 12.08 -1.99
CA PRO A 366 8.96 12.15 -0.83
C PRO A 366 8.17 12.58 0.41
N GLY A 367 8.36 11.86 1.52
CA GLY A 367 7.72 12.17 2.80
C GLY A 367 8.64 11.89 3.99
N LEU A 368 8.42 12.65 5.06
CA LEU A 368 8.97 12.34 6.37
C LEU A 368 7.96 11.47 7.12
N VAL A 369 8.38 10.28 7.50
CA VAL A 369 7.58 9.29 8.22
C VAL A 369 8.20 9.07 9.60
N LYS A 370 7.40 9.30 10.65
CA LYS A 370 7.74 8.91 12.02
C LYS A 370 6.79 7.82 12.50
N ILE A 371 7.27 6.91 13.33
CA ILE A 371 6.49 5.79 13.87
C ILE A 371 6.46 5.92 15.39
N LEU A 372 5.27 5.75 15.97
CA LEU A 372 5.13 5.60 17.41
C LEU A 372 5.53 4.18 17.79
N GLY A 373 6.54 4.04 18.67
CA GLY A 373 7.14 2.76 19.05
C GLY A 373 6.23 1.87 19.90
N SER A 374 6.79 0.79 20.45
CA SER A 374 6.07 -0.11 21.35
C SER A 374 5.86 0.46 22.78
N ASP A 375 6.49 1.58 23.11
CA ASP A 375 6.47 2.24 24.41
C ASP A 375 5.28 3.18 24.64
N VAL A 376 4.47 3.42 23.60
CA VAL A 376 3.25 4.22 23.69
C VAL A 376 2.03 3.37 24.09
N PRO A 377 0.91 3.97 24.51
CA PRO A 377 -0.33 3.23 24.75
C PRO A 377 -0.75 2.39 23.55
N GLU A 378 -1.27 1.19 23.82
CA GLU A 378 -1.63 0.19 22.80
C GLU A 378 -2.38 0.82 21.63
N TYR A 379 -3.45 1.60 21.85
CA TYR A 379 -4.26 2.19 20.76
C TYR A 379 -3.50 3.05 19.72
N GLY A 380 -2.32 3.59 20.08
CA GLY A 380 -1.48 4.41 19.19
C GLY A 380 -0.15 3.75 18.79
N ARG A 381 0.13 2.53 19.27
CA ARG A 381 1.34 1.77 18.92
C ARG A 381 1.41 1.56 17.42
N GLY A 382 2.55 1.82 16.78
CA GLY A 382 2.76 1.63 15.35
C GLY A 382 2.10 2.66 14.45
N GLN A 383 1.45 3.69 15.01
CA GLN A 383 0.91 4.77 14.21
C GLN A 383 2.03 5.44 13.41
N THR A 384 1.82 5.54 12.10
CA THR A 384 2.67 6.31 11.19
C THR A 384 2.18 7.75 11.13
N VAL A 385 3.05 8.70 11.47
CA VAL A 385 2.82 10.14 11.29
C VAL A 385 3.58 10.57 10.05
N ILE A 386 2.84 10.95 9.00
CA ILE A 386 3.38 11.17 7.66
C ILE A 386 3.19 12.63 7.24
N ALA A 387 4.30 13.31 6.96
CA ALA A 387 4.31 14.64 6.35
C ALA A 387 4.69 14.56 4.87
N LEU A 388 3.82 15.07 3.99
CA LEU A 388 3.99 15.02 2.53
C LEU A 388 4.18 16.39 1.87
N ASP A 389 4.02 17.47 2.63
CA ASP A 389 4.14 18.84 2.13
C ASP A 389 4.89 19.77 3.09
N LEU A 390 5.19 20.98 2.62
CA LEU A 390 5.97 21.98 3.35
C LEU A 390 5.24 22.59 4.55
N VAL A 391 3.94 22.32 4.73
CA VAL A 391 3.17 22.77 5.90
C VAL A 391 3.25 21.71 6.99
N GLU A 392 3.04 20.45 6.63
CA GLU A 392 3.10 19.32 7.56
C GLU A 392 4.54 19.09 8.06
N TRP A 393 5.52 19.19 7.17
CA TRP A 393 6.86 18.70 7.44
C TRP A 393 7.59 19.44 8.56
N PRO A 394 7.61 20.80 8.63
CA PRO A 394 8.23 21.49 9.77
C PRO A 394 7.58 21.12 11.11
N THR A 395 6.27 20.88 11.12
CA THR A 395 5.52 20.54 12.34
C THR A 395 5.77 19.11 12.81
N LEU A 396 6.14 18.20 11.91
CA LEU A 396 6.61 16.86 12.27
C LEU A 396 8.10 16.83 12.61
N ALA A 397 8.91 17.61 11.91
CA ALA A 397 10.38 17.62 12.05
C ALA A 397 10.85 18.31 13.33
N ALA A 398 10.16 19.36 13.79
CA ALA A 398 10.54 20.14 14.95
C ALA A 398 9.57 19.99 16.12
N THR A 399 10.09 20.13 17.34
CA THR A 399 9.26 20.24 18.55
C THR A 399 8.48 21.55 18.57
N ASP A 400 7.33 21.56 19.23
CA ASP A 400 6.52 22.77 19.45
C ASP A 400 7.31 23.92 20.12
N ALA A 401 8.20 23.60 21.08
CA ALA A 401 9.05 24.59 21.74
C ALA A 401 9.98 25.32 20.75
N ARG A 402 10.59 24.59 19.81
CA ARG A 402 11.44 25.16 18.75
C ARG A 402 10.62 26.03 17.79
N LEU A 403 9.43 25.58 17.40
CA LEU A 403 8.55 26.36 16.51
C LEU A 403 8.04 27.63 17.21
N SER A 404 7.71 27.56 18.49
CA SER A 404 7.33 28.70 19.32
C SER A 404 8.47 29.71 19.42
N GLN A 405 9.70 29.26 19.68
CA GLN A 405 10.87 30.14 19.70
C GLN A 405 11.10 30.84 18.36
N ILE A 406 10.91 30.14 17.24
CA ILE A 406 10.99 30.74 15.91
C ILE A 406 9.90 31.82 15.76
N ALA A 407 8.66 31.53 16.13
CA ALA A 407 7.57 32.49 16.06
C ALA A 407 7.84 33.74 16.92
N ASP A 408 8.28 33.57 18.16
CA ASP A 408 8.63 34.67 19.06
C ASP A 408 9.76 35.54 18.49
N THR A 409 10.74 34.91 17.83
CA THR A 409 11.85 35.63 17.18
C THR A 409 11.37 36.42 15.96
N VAL A 410 10.52 35.81 15.13
CA VAL A 410 9.96 36.46 13.92
C VAL A 410 9.15 37.69 14.28
N PHE A 411 8.36 37.63 15.36
CA PHE A 411 7.45 38.69 15.78
C PHE A 411 7.99 39.55 16.93
N ALA A 412 9.28 39.46 17.22
CA ALA A 412 9.92 40.27 18.27
C ALA A 412 9.78 41.78 18.04
N ASP A 413 9.76 42.21 16.77
CA ASP A 413 9.33 43.54 16.34
C ASP A 413 7.97 43.43 15.60
N PRO A 414 6.85 43.78 16.24
CA PRO A 414 5.53 43.70 15.62
C PRO A 414 5.35 44.59 14.38
N LEU A 415 6.17 45.64 14.22
CA LEU A 415 6.11 46.54 13.07
C LEU A 415 6.96 46.05 11.90
N ASN A 416 7.93 45.17 12.16
CA ASN A 416 8.82 44.62 11.14
C ASN A 416 9.14 43.14 11.39
N PRO A 417 8.20 42.22 11.13
CA PRO A 417 8.43 40.79 11.31
C PRO A 417 9.55 40.24 10.41
N ASP A 418 10.45 39.44 10.98
CA ASP A 418 11.60 38.88 10.25
C ASP A 418 11.28 37.56 9.54
N PHE A 419 10.63 37.66 8.38
CA PHE A 419 10.34 36.50 7.52
C PHE A 419 11.59 35.90 6.86
N GLY A 420 12.72 36.63 6.81
CA GLY A 420 14.00 36.10 6.32
C GLY A 420 14.57 35.08 7.29
N TYR A 421 14.57 35.41 8.58
CA TYR A 421 14.90 34.48 9.66
C TYR A 421 13.97 33.26 9.64
N LEU A 422 12.66 33.45 9.47
CA LEU A 422 11.71 32.33 9.37
C LEU A 422 12.11 31.35 8.26
N ALA A 423 12.39 31.85 7.05
CA ALA A 423 12.77 31.00 5.93
C ALA A 423 14.07 30.22 6.21
N GLY A 424 15.07 30.87 6.81
CA GLY A 424 16.32 30.23 7.20
C GLY A 424 16.14 29.16 8.29
N ALA A 425 15.34 29.46 9.32
CA ALA A 425 15.08 28.54 10.42
C ALA A 425 14.27 27.31 9.98
N ILE A 426 13.26 27.51 9.12
CA ILE A 426 12.50 26.41 8.51
C ILE A 426 13.41 25.59 7.58
N GLY A 427 14.25 26.24 6.77
CA GLY A 427 15.24 25.55 5.93
C GLY A 427 16.18 24.65 6.75
N ALA A 428 16.67 25.12 7.89
CA ALA A 428 17.50 24.32 8.80
C ALA A 428 16.75 23.09 9.34
N ILE A 429 15.50 23.26 9.78
CA ILE A 429 14.66 22.14 10.27
C ILE A 429 14.51 21.05 9.19
N LEU A 430 14.27 21.46 7.94
CA LEU A 430 14.08 20.52 6.81
C LEU A 430 15.38 19.79 6.44
N MET A 431 16.54 20.44 6.54
CA MET A 431 17.83 19.79 6.30
C MET A 431 18.22 18.80 7.39
N GLU A 432 17.85 19.06 8.65
CA GLU A 432 18.11 18.16 9.78
C GLU A 432 17.23 16.91 9.74
N ASN A 433 16.03 16.99 9.14
CA ASN A 433 15.07 15.90 9.06
C ASN A 433 14.56 15.74 7.62
N PRO A 434 15.43 15.29 6.68
CA PRO A 434 15.05 15.06 5.29
C PRO A 434 13.94 14.00 5.18
N PRO A 435 13.25 13.89 4.03
CA PRO A 435 12.33 12.78 3.80
C PRO A 435 13.09 11.46 3.92
N ASN A 436 12.50 10.48 4.58
CA ASN A 436 13.08 9.16 4.80
C ASN A 436 12.36 8.05 4.02
N ALA A 437 11.31 8.39 3.27
CA ALA A 437 10.64 7.46 2.37
C ALA A 437 10.04 8.18 1.15
N THR A 438 9.81 7.42 0.08
CA THR A 438 8.80 7.75 -0.93
C THR A 438 7.48 7.13 -0.48
N VAL A 439 6.46 7.95 -0.21
CA VAL A 439 5.16 7.49 0.25
C VAL A 439 4.19 7.39 -0.92
N VAL A 440 3.58 6.22 -1.10
CA VAL A 440 2.53 5.94 -2.08
C VAL A 440 1.20 5.89 -1.34
N ALA A 441 0.45 7.00 -1.41
CA ALA A 441 -0.90 7.11 -0.85
C ALA A 441 -2.01 6.98 -1.91
N ASP A 442 -1.64 6.97 -3.20
CA ASP A 442 -2.57 6.88 -4.32
C ASP A 442 -2.05 5.89 -5.38
N ILE A 443 -2.95 5.10 -5.95
CA ILE A 443 -2.63 4.09 -6.98
C ILE A 443 -3.59 4.19 -8.17
N LEU A 444 -3.16 3.64 -9.31
CA LEU A 444 -4.01 3.49 -10.49
C LEU A 444 -4.81 2.17 -10.42
N ALA A 445 -5.75 2.09 -9.49
CA ALA A 445 -6.45 0.84 -9.12
C ALA A 445 -7.09 0.11 -10.32
N GLN A 446 -7.70 0.83 -11.26
CA GLN A 446 -8.30 0.22 -12.46
C GLN A 446 -7.25 -0.39 -13.40
N GLN A 447 -6.09 0.26 -13.56
CA GLN A 447 -4.99 -0.28 -14.36
C GLN A 447 -4.35 -1.48 -13.65
N MET A 448 -4.16 -1.40 -12.33
CA MET A 448 -3.72 -2.51 -11.51
C MET A 448 -4.66 -3.72 -11.63
N ARG A 449 -6.00 -3.53 -11.67
CA ARG A 449 -6.94 -4.65 -11.87
C ARG A 449 -6.73 -5.36 -13.20
N ARG A 450 -6.45 -4.62 -14.28
CA ARG A 450 -6.12 -5.21 -15.59
C ARG A 450 -4.80 -5.97 -15.53
N VAL A 451 -3.76 -5.36 -14.97
CA VAL A 451 -2.43 -5.99 -14.82
C VAL A 451 -2.50 -7.26 -13.96
N PHE A 452 -3.27 -7.22 -12.88
CA PHE A 452 -3.50 -8.39 -12.03
C PHE A 452 -4.17 -9.50 -12.83
N LEU A 453 -5.34 -9.23 -13.43
CA LEU A 453 -6.10 -10.23 -14.19
C LEU A 453 -5.28 -10.80 -15.35
N GLN A 454 -4.56 -9.98 -16.11
CA GLN A 454 -3.65 -10.44 -17.17
C GLN A 454 -2.60 -11.42 -16.62
N GLY A 455 -2.02 -11.10 -15.46
CA GLY A 455 -1.01 -11.93 -14.81
C GLY A 455 -1.54 -13.27 -14.30
N VAL A 456 -2.81 -13.37 -13.90
CA VAL A 456 -3.37 -14.60 -13.28
C VAL A 456 -4.40 -15.34 -14.13
N THR A 457 -4.69 -14.88 -15.35
CA THR A 457 -5.63 -15.55 -16.28
C THR A 457 -5.01 -15.94 -17.62
N ALA A 458 -3.86 -15.37 -17.99
CA ALA A 458 -3.16 -15.78 -19.21
C ALA A 458 -2.69 -17.24 -19.09
N PRO A 459 -2.86 -18.08 -20.14
CA PRO A 459 -2.32 -19.42 -20.14
C PRO A 459 -0.78 -19.36 -20.09
N PRO A 460 -0.12 -20.25 -19.32
CA PRO A 460 1.33 -20.31 -19.31
C PRO A 460 1.84 -20.72 -20.71
N GLY A 461 2.41 -19.77 -21.46
CA GLY A 461 3.10 -20.02 -22.75
C GLY A 461 2.61 -19.30 -24.00
N GLY A 462 1.69 -18.33 -23.93
CA GLY A 462 1.14 -17.65 -25.11
C GLY A 462 1.85 -16.37 -25.54
N ALA A 463 3.11 -16.42 -25.99
CA ALA A 463 3.75 -15.27 -26.66
C ALA A 463 4.55 -15.60 -27.93
N ASN A 464 4.56 -16.85 -28.41
CA ASN A 464 5.25 -17.24 -29.65
C ASN A 464 4.53 -18.38 -30.40
N ALA A 465 3.26 -18.17 -30.78
CA ALA A 465 2.66 -18.95 -31.86
C ALA A 465 2.74 -18.13 -33.16
N PRO A 466 3.32 -18.63 -34.26
CA PRO A 466 3.39 -17.88 -35.51
C PRO A 466 1.98 -17.60 -36.03
N ALA A 467 1.78 -16.41 -36.59
CA ALA A 467 0.51 -15.94 -37.13
C ALA A 467 -0.07 -16.95 -38.15
N GLY A 468 -0.95 -17.83 -37.68
CA GLY A 468 -1.70 -18.79 -38.48
C GLY A 468 -3.03 -18.19 -38.91
N THR A 469 -3.10 -17.77 -40.17
CA THR A 469 -4.27 -17.54 -41.03
C THR A 469 -5.65 -17.41 -40.38
N ASN A 470 -6.20 -16.19 -40.46
CA ASN A 470 -7.60 -15.85 -40.22
C ASN A 470 -8.57 -16.85 -40.88
N THR A 471 -9.38 -17.51 -40.06
CA THR A 471 -10.69 -18.05 -40.49
C THR A 471 -11.74 -17.50 -39.53
N PRO A 472 -12.82 -16.85 -40.00
CA PRO A 472 -13.83 -16.30 -39.10
C PRO A 472 -14.62 -17.43 -38.44
N ALA A 473 -14.94 -17.27 -37.15
CA ALA A 473 -15.87 -18.12 -36.43
C ALA A 473 -17.30 -17.98 -37.02
N PRO A 474 -18.10 -19.06 -37.09
CA PRO A 474 -19.46 -18.98 -37.61
C PRO A 474 -20.42 -18.35 -36.59
N GLU A 475 -21.30 -17.49 -37.09
CA GLU A 475 -22.40 -16.86 -36.37
C GLU A 475 -23.39 -17.91 -35.84
N LEU A 476 -23.73 -17.82 -34.55
CA LEU A 476 -24.79 -18.62 -33.94
C LEU A 476 -26.13 -17.90 -34.17
N GLY A 477 -26.90 -18.46 -35.10
CA GLY A 477 -28.27 -18.05 -35.42
C GLY A 477 -29.28 -18.48 -34.37
N ASP A 478 -30.23 -17.57 -34.16
CA ASP A 478 -31.43 -17.66 -33.34
C ASP A 478 -32.36 -18.81 -33.81
N ALA A 479 -32.89 -19.60 -32.88
CA ALA A 479 -33.90 -20.62 -33.16
C ALA A 479 -34.90 -20.74 -32.01
N GLY A 480 -35.98 -19.98 -32.13
CA GLY A 480 -37.19 -20.17 -31.34
C GLY A 480 -38.11 -21.26 -31.90
N SER A 481 -38.70 -22.01 -30.96
CA SER A 481 -40.07 -22.59 -30.94
C SER A 481 -40.52 -23.57 -32.02
N ALA A 482 -40.99 -24.77 -31.61
CA ALA A 482 -42.41 -25.16 -31.47
C ALA A 482 -42.53 -26.68 -31.08
N PRO A 483 -43.74 -27.30 -30.89
CA PRO A 483 -44.22 -27.84 -29.61
C PRO A 483 -44.53 -29.36 -29.66
N VAL A 484 -45.42 -29.85 -28.77
CA VAL A 484 -46.07 -31.20 -28.65
C VAL A 484 -45.49 -32.01 -27.47
N GLY A 485 -46.23 -32.61 -26.54
CA GLY A 485 -47.67 -32.79 -26.29
C GLY A 485 -47.84 -33.66 -25.03
N ALA A 486 -48.95 -33.49 -24.29
CA ALA A 486 -49.32 -34.35 -23.14
C ALA A 486 -49.87 -35.72 -23.60
N PRO A 487 -49.93 -36.72 -22.71
CA PRO A 487 -51.19 -36.93 -21.98
C PRO A 487 -51.09 -37.40 -20.51
N ASP A 488 -52.05 -36.91 -19.72
CA ASP A 488 -52.88 -37.49 -18.65
C ASP A 488 -52.33 -38.48 -17.60
N GLY A 489 -52.56 -38.11 -16.32
CA GLY A 489 -52.60 -38.97 -15.14
C GLY A 489 -52.63 -38.18 -13.81
N ASP A 490 -53.82 -37.87 -13.30
CA ASP A 490 -54.13 -37.17 -12.03
C ASP A 490 -54.48 -38.16 -10.90
N PRO A 491 -54.73 -37.78 -9.61
CA PRO A 491 -54.10 -36.84 -8.67
C PRO A 491 -53.54 -37.55 -7.40
N GLY A 492 -52.65 -36.90 -6.63
CA GLY A 492 -52.40 -37.36 -5.26
C GLY A 492 -51.35 -36.61 -4.44
N THR A 493 -51.84 -35.77 -3.53
CA THR A 493 -51.19 -35.28 -2.29
C THR A 493 -50.07 -34.23 -2.38
N SER A 494 -50.45 -33.04 -1.88
CA SER A 494 -49.63 -31.92 -1.43
C SER A 494 -48.73 -32.26 -0.23
N ALA A 495 -47.47 -31.80 -0.22
CA ALA A 495 -46.80 -31.31 0.98
C ALA A 495 -45.55 -30.47 0.62
N GLN A 496 -45.29 -29.49 1.48
CA GLN A 496 -44.38 -28.36 1.33
C GLN A 496 -42.89 -28.69 1.43
N GLY A 497 -42.07 -27.75 0.96
CA GLY A 497 -40.62 -27.84 0.85
C GLY A 497 -39.85 -27.81 2.18
N GLY A 498 -38.61 -28.28 2.09
CA GLY A 498 -37.58 -28.16 3.11
C GLY A 498 -36.20 -28.10 2.45
N SER A 499 -35.43 -27.07 2.79
CA SER A 499 -34.02 -26.92 2.41
C SER A 499 -33.15 -27.98 3.11
N PRO A 500 -32.01 -28.41 2.54
CA PRO A 500 -31.14 -29.38 3.19
C PRO A 500 -30.39 -28.73 4.38
N GLU A 501 -30.60 -29.27 5.59
CA GLU A 501 -29.80 -28.95 6.78
C GLU A 501 -28.42 -29.63 6.71
N TYR A 502 -27.35 -28.85 6.85
CA TYR A 502 -25.99 -29.36 7.08
C TYR A 502 -25.71 -29.39 8.58
N LYS A 503 -25.36 -30.56 9.13
CA LYS A 503 -24.97 -30.70 10.55
C LYS A 503 -23.45 -30.54 10.69
N LEU A 504 -23.03 -29.49 11.39
CA LEU A 504 -21.65 -29.28 11.82
C LEU A 504 -21.36 -30.13 13.07
N TYR A 505 -20.33 -30.97 13.05
CA TYR A 505 -19.88 -31.72 14.23
C TYR A 505 -18.76 -30.95 14.94
N LEU A 506 -19.03 -30.46 16.15
CA LEU A 506 -18.04 -29.90 17.07
C LEU A 506 -17.73 -30.95 18.16
N PRO A 507 -16.49 -31.46 18.28
CA PRO A 507 -16.15 -32.40 19.35
C PRO A 507 -16.23 -31.71 20.72
N GLY A 508 -17.02 -32.27 21.65
CA GLY A 508 -17.08 -31.85 23.06
C GLY A 508 -18.31 -31.04 23.50
N VAL A 509 -19.27 -30.79 22.60
CA VAL A 509 -20.53 -30.10 22.96
C VAL A 509 -21.66 -31.12 23.11
N GLN A 510 -22.20 -31.31 24.31
CA GLN A 510 -23.48 -32.01 24.49
C GLN A 510 -24.63 -31.03 24.31
N VAL A 511 -25.39 -31.18 23.22
CA VAL A 511 -26.62 -30.41 22.99
C VAL A 511 -27.77 -31.10 23.73
N GLY A 512 -28.39 -30.40 24.68
CA GLY A 512 -29.58 -30.88 25.37
C GLY A 512 -30.81 -30.94 24.45
N PRO A 513 -31.86 -31.69 24.83
CA PRO A 513 -33.05 -31.85 23.99
C PRO A 513 -33.74 -30.49 23.77
N GLY A 514 -33.70 -29.99 22.53
CA GLY A 514 -34.35 -28.74 22.11
C GLY A 514 -33.41 -27.59 21.70
N GLY A 515 -32.09 -27.74 21.80
CA GLY A 515 -31.14 -26.77 21.26
C GLY A 515 -30.93 -26.97 19.76
N ARG A 516 -31.09 -25.91 18.97
CA ARG A 516 -30.54 -25.82 17.60
C ARG A 516 -29.11 -25.34 17.66
#